data_AF-A0AAU6BBD3-F1
#
_entry.id   AF-A0AAU6BBD3-F1
#
_cell.length_a   1.000
_cell.length_b   1.000
_cell.length_c   1.000
_cell.angle_alpha   90.00
_cell.angle_beta   90.00
_cell.angle_gamma   90.00
#
_symmetry.space_group_name_H-M   'P 1'
#
loop_
_entity.id
_entity.type
_entity.pdbx_description
1 polymer ?
#
loop_
_entity_poly.entity_id
_entity_poly.type
_entity_poly.pdbx_seq_one_letter_code
_entity_poly.pdbx_strand_id
1 'polypeptide(L)'
;MDSALNGRLSGWKIVLSWLCGQRTDRDRVEQALSRGCLFITNPHSREDIAMPMIDVYAPTGTFDDKHALAQELAQAIMRWEKVPAIPFFLDNTAAFIHELDPDSHSTAGGSAGVRVNVTTNAGALDREQQLGLVKEFTALVAKAAGDPTLEERTWVALTEAVPGGWGIAGHAYTNEEIVQHVRELLGKA
;
A
#
# COMPACT_ATOMS: atom_id res chain seq x y z
N MET A 1 -37.41 29.11 -40.62
CA MET A 1 -37.08 29.64 -39.27
C MET A 1 -36.55 28.49 -38.46
N ASP A 2 -35.30 28.66 -38.02
CA ASP A 2 -34.39 27.69 -37.42
C ASP A 2 -34.96 26.89 -36.23
N SER A 3 -34.54 25.64 -36.10
CA SER A 3 -33.47 25.27 -35.15
C SER A 3 -33.45 23.74 -34.94
N ALA A 4 -32.25 23.21 -34.95
CA ALA A 4 -31.89 21.81 -35.00
C ALA A 4 -32.23 21.02 -33.73
N LEU A 5 -32.92 19.88 -33.88
CA LEU A 5 -32.69 18.64 -33.10
C LEU A 5 -33.20 17.45 -33.93
N ASN A 6 -32.28 16.84 -34.69
CA ASN A 6 -32.53 15.67 -35.53
C ASN A 6 -31.36 14.70 -35.33
N GLY A 7 -31.59 13.44 -34.94
CA GLY A 7 -30.54 12.42 -35.07
C GLY A 7 -30.54 11.20 -34.14
N ARG A 8 -31.27 10.15 -34.57
CA ARG A 8 -30.88 8.71 -34.51
C ARG A 8 -30.79 7.98 -33.17
N LEU A 9 -31.91 7.35 -32.83
CA LEU A 9 -32.00 6.00 -32.29
C LEU A 9 -31.81 4.99 -33.45
N SER A 10 -30.65 4.34 -33.57
CA SER A 10 -30.45 3.23 -34.53
C SER A 10 -29.20 2.40 -34.23
N GLY A 11 -29.37 1.09 -34.14
CA GLY A 11 -28.35 0.05 -33.89
C GLY A 11 -28.61 -0.55 -32.51
N TRP A 12 -29.06 -1.78 -32.31
CA TRP A 12 -28.78 -3.00 -33.05
C TRP A 12 -29.98 -3.95 -32.89
N LYS A 13 -30.64 -4.29 -34.00
CA LYS A 13 -31.55 -5.44 -34.09
C LYS A 13 -31.03 -6.30 -35.25
N ILE A 14 -31.05 -7.61 -35.03
CA ILE A 14 -30.83 -8.70 -36.00
C ILE A 14 -29.32 -9.00 -36.15
N VAL A 15 -28.81 -10.09 -35.59
CA VAL A 15 -28.81 -11.42 -36.23
C VAL A 15 -28.70 -12.53 -35.16
N LEU A 16 -29.72 -13.40 -35.17
CA LEU A 16 -29.72 -14.84 -34.87
C LEU A 16 -29.15 -15.36 -33.54
N SER A 17 -30.07 -15.55 -32.59
CA SER A 17 -30.26 -16.89 -32.02
C SER A 17 -30.46 -17.89 -33.17
N TRP A 18 -29.82 -19.05 -33.09
CA TRP A 18 -29.95 -20.24 -33.96
C TRP A 18 -28.87 -20.45 -35.03
N LEU A 19 -27.65 -20.77 -34.58
CA LEU A 19 -26.89 -21.90 -35.11
C LEU A 19 -26.40 -22.73 -33.91
N CYS A 20 -27.07 -23.87 -33.69
CA CYS A 20 -26.45 -25.18 -33.49
C CYS A 20 -25.02 -25.11 -32.89
N GLY A 21 -24.82 -25.48 -31.63
CA GLY A 21 -24.63 -26.89 -31.32
C GLY A 21 -23.24 -27.36 -31.78
N GLN A 22 -22.42 -27.75 -30.81
CA GLN A 22 -21.17 -28.52 -30.87
C GLN A 22 -19.85 -27.79 -30.59
N ARG A 23 -19.13 -28.45 -29.67
CA ARG A 23 -17.68 -28.51 -29.49
C ARG A 23 -16.99 -27.25 -28.97
N THR A 24 -16.67 -27.34 -27.69
CA THR A 24 -15.40 -26.91 -27.11
C THR A 24 -14.26 -27.12 -28.11
N ASP A 25 -13.89 -26.04 -28.79
CA ASP A 25 -12.77 -26.00 -29.71
C ASP A 25 -11.47 -25.88 -28.91
N ARG A 26 -10.91 -27.03 -28.57
CA ARG A 26 -9.61 -27.21 -27.91
C ARG A 26 -8.47 -26.58 -28.73
N ASP A 27 -8.67 -26.36 -30.03
CA ASP A 27 -7.63 -25.92 -30.95
C ASP A 27 -7.42 -24.39 -30.88
N ARG A 28 -8.41 -23.62 -30.40
CA ARG A 28 -8.26 -22.18 -30.13
C ARG A 28 -7.39 -21.87 -28.91
N VAL A 29 -7.38 -22.76 -27.91
CA VAL A 29 -6.53 -22.60 -26.72
C VAL A 29 -5.08 -22.91 -27.06
N GLU A 30 -4.83 -23.95 -27.87
CA GLU A 30 -3.46 -24.30 -28.31
C GLU A 30 -2.87 -23.24 -29.26
N GLN A 31 -3.68 -22.57 -30.10
CA GLN A 31 -3.20 -21.46 -30.93
C GLN A 31 -2.87 -20.19 -30.13
N ALA A 32 -3.49 -19.97 -28.96
CA ALA A 32 -3.19 -18.85 -28.08
C ALA A 32 -1.89 -19.05 -27.28
N LEU A 33 -1.52 -20.30 -26.97
CA LEU A 33 -0.28 -20.65 -26.27
C LEU A 33 0.98 -20.46 -27.13
N SER A 34 0.84 -20.31 -28.45
CA SER A 34 1.97 -20.15 -29.37
C SER A 34 2.46 -18.69 -29.53
N ARG A 35 1.75 -17.67 -29.01
CA ARG A 35 2.07 -16.24 -29.30
C ARG A 35 2.47 -15.38 -28.10
N GLY A 36 2.91 -15.97 -26.98
CA GLY A 36 3.69 -15.25 -25.96
C GLY A 36 3.07 -13.95 -25.43
N CYS A 37 1.76 -13.90 -25.25
CA CYS A 37 1.07 -12.74 -24.67
C CYS A 37 0.78 -13.03 -23.19
N LEU A 38 1.65 -12.52 -22.33
CA LEU A 38 1.58 -12.64 -20.88
C LEU A 38 0.44 -11.76 -20.35
N PHE A 39 -0.76 -12.33 -20.20
CA PHE A 39 -1.80 -11.73 -19.38
C PHE A 39 -1.47 -12.02 -17.90
N ILE A 40 -0.69 -11.15 -17.25
CA ILE A 40 -0.69 -11.09 -15.78
C ILE A 40 -1.93 -10.30 -15.36
N THR A 41 -3.09 -10.95 -15.35
CA THR A 41 -4.20 -10.46 -14.54
C THR A 41 -3.92 -10.96 -13.12
N ASN A 42 -3.47 -10.07 -12.24
CA ASN A 42 -3.26 -10.36 -10.82
C ASN A 42 -4.60 -10.78 -10.20
N PRO A 43 -4.81 -12.05 -9.80
CA PRO A 43 -6.11 -12.52 -9.34
C PRO A 43 -6.09 -12.79 -7.84
N HIS A 44 -5.57 -11.89 -7.01
CA HIS A 44 -5.73 -11.98 -5.54
C HIS A 44 -5.72 -10.59 -4.90
N SER A 45 -6.83 -9.85 -5.01
CA SER A 45 -7.21 -8.89 -3.98
C SER A 45 -8.05 -9.66 -2.95
N ARG A 46 -7.39 -10.47 -2.11
CA ARG A 46 -7.98 -10.88 -0.83
C ARG A 46 -7.49 -9.89 0.21
N GLU A 47 -8.36 -9.58 1.15
CA GLU A 47 -8.14 -8.62 2.24
C GLU A 47 -6.92 -9.04 3.05
N ASP A 48 -5.72 -8.59 2.66
CA ASP A 48 -4.49 -8.84 3.39
C ASP A 48 -4.35 -7.77 4.46
N ILE A 49 -4.54 -8.17 5.70
CA ILE A 49 -4.50 -7.27 6.84
C ILE A 49 -3.06 -7.26 7.38
N ALA A 50 -2.44 -6.08 7.38
CA ALA A 50 -1.03 -5.88 7.70
C ALA A 50 -0.82 -5.15 9.03
N MET A 51 0.38 -5.29 9.58
CA MET A 51 0.83 -4.60 10.79
C MET A 51 2.24 -4.07 10.57
N PRO A 52 2.40 -2.75 10.37
CA PRO A 52 3.66 -2.20 9.91
C PRO A 52 4.56 -1.66 11.01
N MET A 53 5.88 -1.73 10.78
CA MET A 53 6.91 -1.01 11.55
C MET A 53 7.48 0.12 10.70
N ILE A 54 7.59 1.29 11.31
CA ILE A 54 8.16 2.47 10.68
C ILE A 54 9.39 2.90 11.46
N ASP A 55 10.53 2.99 10.79
CA ASP A 55 11.75 3.54 11.38
C ASP A 55 12.10 4.85 10.68
N VAL A 56 12.13 5.95 11.45
CA VAL A 56 12.55 7.27 10.97
C VAL A 56 13.95 7.53 11.49
N TYR A 57 14.89 7.84 10.61
CA TYR A 57 16.25 8.24 10.94
C TYR A 57 16.46 9.69 10.52
N ALA A 58 16.85 10.54 11.46
CA ALA A 58 17.09 11.96 11.21
C ALA A 58 18.25 12.48 12.08
N PRO A 59 18.93 13.57 11.70
CA PRO A 59 19.86 14.25 12.59
C PRO A 59 19.20 14.67 13.91
N THR A 60 19.95 14.66 15.00
CA THR A 60 19.49 15.13 16.31
C THR A 60 18.95 16.57 16.21
N GLY A 61 17.80 16.82 16.83
CA GLY A 61 17.15 18.13 16.83
C GLY A 61 16.34 18.45 15.57
N THR A 62 16.12 17.46 14.68
CA THR A 62 15.25 17.65 13.51
C THR A 62 13.78 17.79 13.90
N PHE A 63 13.33 17.14 14.98
CA PHE A 63 11.92 17.14 15.41
C PHE A 63 11.78 17.56 16.87
N ASP A 64 10.89 18.53 17.12
CA ASP A 64 10.59 19.00 18.49
C ASP A 64 9.76 17.97 19.29
N ASP A 65 8.80 17.32 18.63
CA ASP A 65 7.93 16.30 19.23
C ASP A 65 7.99 14.98 18.45
N LYS A 66 8.97 14.15 18.81
CA LYS A 66 9.17 12.81 18.23
C LYS A 66 7.99 11.88 18.48
N HIS A 67 7.32 12.01 19.63
CA HIS A 67 6.22 11.12 19.97
C HIS A 67 4.98 11.42 19.11
N ALA A 68 4.66 12.71 18.93
CA ALA A 68 3.59 13.13 18.04
C ALA A 68 3.86 12.68 16.59
N LEU A 69 5.09 12.85 16.07
CA LEU A 69 5.44 12.36 14.74
C LEU A 69 5.26 10.84 14.62
N ALA A 70 5.75 10.07 15.60
CA ALA A 70 5.61 8.62 15.60
C ALA A 70 4.14 8.19 15.56
N GLN A 71 3.29 8.83 16.39
CA GLN A 71 1.86 8.55 16.42
C GLN A 71 1.17 8.95 15.10
N GLU A 72 1.49 10.11 14.52
CA GLU A 72 0.91 10.55 13.25
C GLU A 72 1.24 9.58 12.10
N LEU A 73 2.49 9.10 12.03
CA LEU A 73 2.93 8.12 11.03
C LEU A 73 2.24 6.76 11.19
N ALA A 74 2.15 6.25 12.42
CA ALA A 74 1.45 4.99 12.72
C ALA A 74 -0.04 5.07 12.34
N GLN A 75 -0.70 6.19 12.64
CA GLN A 75 -2.09 6.39 12.23
C GLN A 75 -2.25 6.55 10.71
N ALA A 76 -1.29 7.20 10.04
CA ALA A 76 -1.31 7.39 8.60
C ALA A 76 -1.24 6.07 7.84
N ILE A 77 -0.33 5.17 8.22
CA ILE A 77 -0.24 3.89 7.53
C ILE A 77 -1.48 3.01 7.75
N MET A 78 -2.08 3.02 8.94
CA MET A 78 -3.34 2.31 9.18
C MET A 78 -4.46 2.79 8.23
N ARG A 79 -4.53 4.10 7.96
CA ARG A 79 -5.49 4.65 6.99
C ARG A 79 -5.21 4.15 5.57
N TRP A 80 -3.94 4.10 5.17
CA TRP A 80 -3.54 3.64 3.85
C TRP A 80 -3.76 2.13 3.65
N GLU A 81 -3.45 1.31 4.64
CA GLU A 81 -3.70 -0.13 4.63
C GLU A 81 -5.18 -0.48 4.79
N LYS A 82 -6.01 0.49 5.22
CA LYS A 82 -7.46 0.34 5.45
C LYS A 82 -7.79 -0.70 6.52
N VAL A 83 -6.90 -0.87 7.50
CA VAL A 83 -7.14 -1.77 8.64
C VAL A 83 -8.11 -1.14 9.64
N PRO A 84 -8.95 -1.93 10.33
CA PRO A 84 -9.87 -1.41 11.32
C PRO A 84 -9.12 -0.85 12.53
N ALA A 85 -9.61 0.23 13.12
CA ALA A 85 -9.04 0.81 14.34
C ALA A 85 -9.47 0.03 15.60
N ILE A 86 -9.07 -1.24 15.69
CA ILE A 86 -9.25 -2.10 16.87
C ILE A 86 -7.94 -2.21 17.66
N PRO A 87 -7.97 -2.59 18.96
CA PRO A 87 -6.77 -2.68 19.80
C PRO A 87 -5.63 -3.50 19.16
N PHE A 88 -5.97 -4.59 18.46
CA PHE A 88 -4.97 -5.41 17.76
C PHE A 88 -4.11 -4.62 16.74
N PHE A 89 -4.66 -3.64 16.01
CA PHE A 89 -3.86 -2.80 15.12
C PHE A 89 -3.28 -1.59 15.81
N LEU A 90 -4.05 -0.97 16.71
CA LEU A 90 -3.64 0.25 17.41
C LEU A 90 -2.41 0.01 18.30
N ASP A 91 -2.34 -1.14 18.95
CA ASP A 91 -1.28 -1.44 19.92
C ASP A 91 -0.03 -2.05 19.25
N ASN A 92 -0.13 -2.51 18.00
CA ASN A 92 0.96 -3.19 17.28
C ASN A 92 1.50 -2.43 16.06
N THR A 93 0.80 -1.41 15.58
CA THR A 93 1.32 -0.50 14.54
C THR A 93 2.16 0.58 15.19
N ALA A 94 3.45 0.63 14.86
CA ALA A 94 4.38 1.51 15.57
C ALA A 94 5.34 2.23 14.63
N ALA A 95 5.76 3.41 15.07
CA ALA A 95 6.87 4.14 14.49
C ALA A 95 7.94 4.43 15.54
N PHE A 96 9.19 4.34 15.15
CA PHE A 96 10.38 4.59 15.97
C PHE A 96 11.15 5.74 15.37
N ILE A 97 11.48 6.75 16.18
CA ILE A 97 12.28 7.90 15.75
C ILE A 97 13.69 7.74 16.30
N HIS A 98 14.65 7.55 15.39
CA HIS A 98 16.07 7.41 15.66
C HIS A 98 16.77 8.71 15.31
N GLU A 99 17.39 9.33 16.32
CA GLU A 99 18.25 10.48 16.11
C GLU A 99 19.70 10.02 15.91
N LEU A 100 20.32 10.56 14.87
CA LEU A 100 21.72 10.33 14.54
C LEU A 100 22.54 11.56 14.95
N ASP A 101 23.79 11.33 15.34
CA ASP A 101 24.75 12.43 15.47
C ASP A 101 24.89 13.15 14.11
N PRO A 102 25.03 14.49 14.09
CA PRO A 102 25.08 15.25 12.85
C PRO A 102 26.20 14.86 11.87
N ASP A 103 27.27 14.21 12.36
CA ASP A 103 28.40 13.72 11.57
C ASP A 103 28.26 12.25 11.12
N SER A 104 27.21 11.56 11.56
CA SER A 104 26.95 10.14 11.28
C SER A 104 26.08 9.91 10.04
N HIS A 105 25.66 10.98 9.37
CA HIS A 105 24.84 10.92 8.17
C HIS A 105 25.28 11.97 7.15
N SER A 106 25.50 11.56 5.91
CA SER A 106 25.78 12.47 4.79
C SER A 106 25.35 11.84 3.47
N THR A 107 24.77 12.64 2.58
CA THR A 107 24.63 12.28 1.17
C THR A 107 25.99 12.37 0.48
N ALA A 108 26.13 11.81 -0.73
CA ALA A 108 27.36 11.99 -1.52
C ALA A 108 27.69 13.48 -1.80
N GLY A 109 26.69 14.37 -1.72
CA GLY A 109 26.85 15.82 -1.86
C GLY A 109 27.11 16.57 -0.55
N GLY A 110 27.20 15.89 0.59
CA GLY A 110 27.50 16.51 1.89
C GLY A 110 26.29 17.02 2.67
N SER A 111 25.07 16.78 2.21
CA SER A 111 23.85 17.20 2.91
C SER A 111 23.31 16.12 3.84
N ALA A 112 22.53 16.53 4.86
CA ALA A 112 21.74 15.61 5.67
C ALA A 112 20.25 15.63 5.28
N GLY A 113 19.54 14.54 5.55
CA GLY A 113 18.13 14.35 5.23
C GLY A 113 17.49 13.34 6.17
N VAL A 114 16.26 12.93 5.86
CA VAL A 114 15.50 11.98 6.67
C VAL A 114 15.30 10.69 5.89
N ARG A 115 15.55 9.55 6.52
CA ARG A 115 15.21 8.23 5.96
C ARG A 115 14.05 7.65 6.75
N VAL A 116 12.97 7.31 6.06
CA VAL A 116 11.84 6.55 6.62
C VAL A 116 11.86 5.17 6.00
N ASN A 117 12.05 4.13 6.81
CA ASN A 117 11.89 2.75 6.39
C ASN A 117 10.56 2.23 6.90
N VAL A 118 9.71 1.76 5.99
CA VAL A 118 8.40 1.22 6.31
C VAL A 118 8.42 -0.26 5.98
N THR A 119 8.20 -1.10 6.98
CA THR A 119 8.05 -2.53 6.78
C THR A 119 6.60 -2.92 6.93
N THR A 120 6.00 -3.46 5.88
CA THR A 120 4.63 -4.01 5.87
C THR A 120 4.69 -5.53 5.66
N ASN A 121 3.55 -6.21 5.77
CA ASN A 121 3.47 -7.56 5.22
C ASN A 121 3.52 -7.55 3.69
N ALA A 122 3.92 -8.68 3.09
CA ALA A 122 3.88 -8.86 1.66
C ALA A 122 2.49 -8.59 1.09
N GLY A 123 2.42 -7.77 0.04
CA GLY A 123 1.16 -7.43 -0.64
C GLY A 123 0.22 -6.48 0.10
N ALA A 124 0.64 -5.90 1.24
CA ALA A 124 -0.21 -5.03 2.06
C ALA A 124 -0.66 -3.74 1.36
N LEU A 125 0.17 -3.21 0.45
CA LEU A 125 -0.07 -1.95 -0.25
C LEU A 125 -0.08 -2.17 -1.76
N ASP A 126 -1.16 -1.78 -2.41
CA ASP A 126 -1.21 -1.64 -3.86
C ASP A 126 -0.41 -0.41 -4.34
N ARG A 127 -0.27 -0.27 -5.66
CA ARG A 127 0.54 0.80 -6.24
C ARG A 127 0.03 2.22 -5.90
N GLU A 128 -1.28 2.40 -5.83
CA GLU A 128 -1.87 3.70 -5.49
C GLU A 128 -1.60 4.03 -4.02
N GLN A 129 -1.79 3.05 -3.14
CA GLN A 129 -1.50 3.17 -1.71
C GLN A 129 -0.02 3.44 -1.46
N GLN A 130 0.89 2.78 -2.17
CA GLN A 130 2.34 3.05 -2.09
C GLN A 130 2.67 4.50 -2.44
N LEU A 131 2.12 5.01 -3.55
CA LEU A 131 2.35 6.39 -3.99
C LEU A 131 1.79 7.41 -2.99
N GLY A 132 0.59 7.14 -2.48
CA GLY A 132 -0.08 7.98 -1.49
C GLY A 132 0.65 8.01 -0.15
N LEU A 133 1.03 6.84 0.35
CA LEU A 133 1.76 6.69 1.62
C LEU A 133 3.11 7.41 1.58
N VAL A 134 3.90 7.20 0.52
CA VAL A 134 5.20 7.87 0.35
C VAL A 134 5.02 9.39 0.35
N LYS A 135 4.01 9.91 -0.37
CA LYS A 135 3.73 11.34 -0.40
C LYS A 135 3.32 11.88 0.98
N GLU A 136 2.40 11.20 1.67
CA GLU A 136 1.92 11.66 2.98
C GLU A 136 3.03 11.60 4.03
N PHE A 137 3.84 10.54 4.06
CA PHE A 137 4.94 10.40 5.01
C PHE A 137 5.98 11.50 4.84
N THR A 138 6.35 11.80 3.59
CA THR A 138 7.26 12.92 3.28
C THR A 138 6.71 14.25 3.79
N ALA A 139 5.42 14.53 3.59
CA ALA A 139 4.78 15.76 4.06
C ALA A 139 4.70 15.82 5.60
N LEU A 140 4.38 14.70 6.27
CA LEU A 140 4.33 14.62 7.73
C LEU A 140 5.70 14.87 8.36
N VAL A 141 6.77 14.32 7.78
CA VAL A 141 8.14 14.59 8.22
C VAL A 141 8.49 16.07 8.10
N ALA A 142 8.24 16.69 6.95
CA ALA A 142 8.52 18.11 6.73
C ALA A 142 7.72 19.00 7.70
N LYS A 143 6.43 18.69 7.90
CA LYS A 143 5.56 19.37 8.87
C LYS A 143 6.09 19.25 10.30
N ALA A 144 6.45 18.03 10.74
CA ALA A 144 6.92 17.80 12.10
C ALA A 144 8.27 18.46 12.40
N ALA A 145 9.11 18.65 11.39
CA ALA A 145 10.37 19.37 11.51
C ALA A 145 10.22 20.90 11.40
N GLY A 146 9.06 21.39 10.97
CA GLY A 146 8.88 22.80 10.62
C GLY A 146 9.74 23.27 9.43
N ASP A 147 10.24 22.33 8.61
CA ASP A 147 11.13 22.60 7.48
C ASP A 147 10.54 22.01 6.18
N PRO A 148 9.90 22.83 5.32
CA PRO A 148 9.33 22.36 4.06
C PRO A 148 10.39 21.84 3.07
N THR A 149 11.67 22.22 3.23
CA THR A 149 12.74 21.73 2.34
C THR A 149 13.08 20.26 2.59
N LEU A 150 12.59 19.67 3.69
CA LEU A 150 12.73 18.24 3.93
C LEU A 150 11.88 17.39 2.98
N GLU A 151 10.89 17.94 2.29
CA GLU A 151 10.14 17.16 1.28
C GLU A 151 11.05 16.60 0.19
N GLU A 152 12.06 17.39 -0.22
CA GLU A 152 13.04 17.00 -1.25
C GLU A 152 14.19 16.13 -0.68
N ARG A 153 14.34 16.11 0.65
CA ARG A 153 15.43 15.44 1.38
C ARG A 153 14.95 14.30 2.28
N THR A 154 13.71 13.86 2.08
CA THR A 154 13.12 12.70 2.76
C THR A 154 13.01 11.54 1.79
N TRP A 155 13.59 10.40 2.17
CA TRP A 155 13.48 9.16 1.42
C TRP A 155 12.62 8.16 2.18
N VAL A 156 11.54 7.69 1.54
CA VAL A 156 10.68 6.63 2.08
C VAL A 156 10.98 5.33 1.35
N ALA A 157 11.47 4.33 2.07
CA ALA A 157 11.70 2.98 1.57
C ALA A 157 10.57 2.08 2.07
N LEU A 158 9.94 1.34 1.15
CA LEU A 158 8.93 0.33 1.47
C LEU A 158 9.58 -1.05 1.37
N THR A 159 9.52 -1.82 2.46
CA THR A 159 10.01 -3.18 2.55
C THR A 159 8.88 -4.10 2.96
N GLU A 160 8.86 -5.32 2.42
CA GLU A 160 7.82 -6.29 2.71
C GLU A 160 8.40 -7.48 3.48
N ALA A 161 7.77 -7.81 4.60
CA ALA A 161 8.03 -9.06 5.31
C ALA A 161 7.45 -10.23 4.51
N VAL A 162 8.23 -11.29 4.37
CA VAL A 162 7.73 -12.57 3.84
C VAL A 162 6.62 -13.12 4.75
N PRO A 163 5.72 -13.98 4.25
CA PRO A 163 4.72 -14.64 5.11
C PRO A 163 5.38 -15.34 6.31
N GLY A 164 4.90 -15.09 7.54
CA GLY A 164 5.53 -15.59 8.77
C GLY A 164 6.83 -14.89 9.17
N GLY A 165 7.27 -13.88 8.41
CA GLY A 165 8.45 -13.06 8.70
C GLY A 165 8.23 -12.01 9.79
N TRP A 166 7.01 -11.93 10.33
CA TRP A 166 6.62 -10.98 11.36
C TRP A 166 5.91 -11.67 12.51
N GLY A 167 6.18 -11.24 13.75
CA GLY A 167 5.60 -11.85 14.94
C GLY A 167 5.02 -10.87 15.94
N ILE A 168 3.90 -11.26 16.57
CA ILE A 168 3.20 -10.52 17.61
C ILE A 168 2.85 -11.47 18.74
N ALA A 169 3.08 -11.05 19.98
CA ALA A 169 2.84 -11.85 21.17
C ALA A 169 3.48 -13.26 21.09
N GLY A 170 4.64 -13.37 20.42
CA GLY A 170 5.36 -14.63 20.24
C GLY A 170 4.81 -15.55 19.15
N HIS A 171 3.83 -15.12 18.35
CA HIS A 171 3.31 -15.86 17.20
C HIS A 171 3.72 -15.18 15.90
N ALA A 172 4.33 -15.95 14.99
CA ALA A 172 4.71 -15.48 13.66
C ALA A 172 3.53 -15.66 12.70
N TYR A 173 2.95 -14.58 12.22
CA TYR A 173 1.69 -14.59 11.47
C TYR A 173 1.90 -14.61 9.96
N THR A 174 1.07 -15.38 9.24
CA THR A 174 0.77 -15.10 7.81
C THR A 174 -0.38 -14.11 7.66
N ASN A 175 -0.57 -13.56 6.45
CA ASN A 175 -1.72 -12.68 6.17
C ASN A 175 -3.06 -13.39 6.42
N GLU A 176 -3.18 -14.66 6.01
CA GLU A 176 -4.40 -15.45 6.21
C GLU A 176 -4.71 -15.64 7.70
N GLU A 177 -3.69 -15.88 8.52
CA GLU A 177 -3.84 -16.02 9.97
C GLU A 177 -4.26 -14.71 10.63
N ILE A 178 -3.74 -13.57 10.16
CA ILE A 178 -4.18 -12.25 10.65
C ILE A 178 -5.65 -12.02 10.31
N VAL A 179 -6.05 -12.28 9.07
CA VAL A 179 -7.45 -12.13 8.63
C VAL A 179 -8.38 -13.00 9.47
N GLN A 180 -8.00 -14.26 9.68
CA GLN A 180 -8.77 -15.18 10.51
C GLN A 180 -8.86 -14.68 11.96
N HIS A 181 -7.75 -14.24 12.54
CA HIS A 181 -7.70 -13.71 13.89
C HIS A 181 -8.58 -12.46 14.05
N VAL A 182 -8.51 -11.53 13.09
CA VAL A 182 -9.33 -10.31 13.09
C VAL A 182 -10.82 -10.65 12.98
N ARG A 183 -11.20 -11.60 12.13
CA ARG A 183 -12.60 -12.06 12.04
C ARG A 183 -13.10 -12.61 13.37
N GLU A 184 -12.27 -13.36 14.09
CA GLU A 184 -12.62 -13.87 15.42
C GLU A 184 -12.76 -12.77 16.47
N LEU A 185 -11.90 -11.74 16.43
CA LEU A 185 -12.01 -10.58 17.32
C LEU A 185 -13.28 -9.78 17.04
N LEU A 186 -13.60 -9.53 15.77
CA LEU A 186 -14.78 -8.76 15.37
C LEU A 186 -16.09 -9.54 15.58
N GLY A 187 -16.08 -10.87 15.44
CA GLY A 187 -17.23 -11.72 15.72
C GLY A 187 -17.53 -11.92 17.22
N LYS A 188 -16.62 -11.49 18.10
CA LYS A 188 -16.78 -11.50 19.57
C LYS A 188 -17.22 -10.14 20.14
N ALA A 189 -17.29 -9.10 19.30
CA ALA A 189 -17.64 -7.73 19.68
C ALA A 189 -19.16 -7.48 19.65
#